data_AF-A0A959SCL0-F1
#
_entry.id   AF-A0A959SCL0-F1
#
_cell.length_a   1.000
_cell.length_b   1.000
_cell.length_c   1.000
_cell.angle_alpha   90.00
_cell.angle_beta   90.00
_cell.angle_gamma   90.00
#
_symmetry.space_group_name_H-M   'P 1'
#
loop_
_entity.id
_entity.type
_entity.pdbx_description
1 polymer ?
#
loop_
_entity_poly.entity_id
_entity_poly.type
_entity_poly.pdbx_seq_one_letter_code
_entity_poly.pdbx_strand_id
1 'polypeptide(L)'
;MKTRYIDLIEQTFDFPRDEFKLDDDQLLWNDLPLTELLEKHGTPLRISYLPKIGEKIEMARNSFAKAFETHGYTGTYEYFYCTKSNHFSYVIDKVLAKGVNLETSSAYDLEMIELLIER
;
A
#
# COMPACT_ATOMS: atom_id res chain seq x y z
N MET A 1 -21.98 -10.09 27.23
CA MET A 1 -20.58 -9.85 26.81
C MET A 1 -20.38 -10.60 25.50
N LYS A 2 -20.06 -9.88 24.41
CA LYS A 2 -19.72 -10.51 23.13
C LYS A 2 -18.30 -11.09 23.25
N THR A 3 -18.10 -12.38 22.99
CA THR A 3 -16.83 -13.10 23.28
C THR A 3 -16.28 -13.88 22.09
N ARG A 4 -16.95 -13.83 20.94
CA ARG A 4 -16.52 -14.60 19.75
C ARG A 4 -15.54 -13.76 18.94
N TYR A 5 -14.64 -14.43 18.21
CA TYR A 5 -13.69 -13.74 17.31
C TYR A 5 -14.41 -12.86 16.29
N ILE A 6 -15.57 -13.29 15.77
CA ILE A 6 -16.39 -12.47 14.86
C ILE A 6 -16.86 -11.17 15.51
N ASP A 7 -17.16 -11.18 16.81
CA ASP A 7 -17.59 -9.98 17.51
C ASP A 7 -16.44 -8.98 17.67
N LEU A 8 -15.20 -9.46 17.87
CA LEU A 8 -13.99 -8.63 17.84
C LEU A 8 -13.78 -8.05 16.44
N ILE A 9 -13.98 -8.84 15.39
CA ILE A 9 -13.85 -8.38 14.00
C ILE A 9 -14.86 -7.27 13.72
N GLU A 10 -16.15 -7.50 14.00
CA GLU A 10 -17.22 -6.51 13.83
C GLU A 10 -17.00 -5.23 14.64
N GLN A 11 -16.35 -5.31 15.80
CA GLN A 11 -16.07 -4.14 16.65
C GLN A 11 -14.82 -3.37 16.26
N THR A 12 -13.83 -4.06 15.66
CA THR A 12 -12.49 -3.49 15.42
C THR A 12 -12.28 -3.09 13.97
N PHE A 13 -13.03 -3.69 13.05
CA PHE A 13 -12.84 -3.51 11.62
C PHE A 13 -14.18 -3.28 10.93
N ASP A 14 -14.28 -2.17 10.20
CA ASP A 14 -15.29 -2.05 9.15
C ASP A 14 -14.93 -3.04 8.04
N PHE A 15 -15.64 -4.17 8.02
CA PHE A 15 -15.55 -5.18 6.98
C PHE A 15 -16.86 -5.20 6.18
N PRO A 16 -16.81 -5.24 4.84
CA PRO A 16 -15.61 -5.25 4.01
C PRO A 16 -14.96 -3.86 3.89
N ARG A 17 -13.62 -3.83 3.83
CA ARG A 17 -12.87 -2.63 3.38
C ARG A 17 -12.99 -2.49 1.87
N ASP A 18 -12.81 -1.29 1.33
CA ASP A 18 -12.93 -0.98 -0.11
C ASP A 18 -12.22 -1.97 -1.07
N GLU A 19 -11.12 -2.58 -0.61
CA GLU A 19 -10.29 -3.50 -1.39
C GLU A 19 -10.83 -4.94 -1.44
N PHE A 20 -11.75 -5.31 -0.56
CA PHE A 20 -12.29 -6.67 -0.46
C PHE A 20 -13.77 -6.69 -0.82
N LYS A 21 -14.18 -7.66 -1.64
CA LYS A 21 -15.58 -7.89 -2.00
C LYS A 21 -15.89 -9.38 -1.94
N LEU A 22 -17.15 -9.71 -1.74
CA LEU A 22 -17.67 -11.06 -1.91
C LEU A 22 -18.52 -11.08 -3.18
N ASP A 23 -18.22 -12.02 -4.08
CA ASP A 23 -19.09 -12.41 -5.19
C ASP A 23 -19.54 -13.84 -4.89
N ASP A 24 -20.81 -13.98 -4.49
CA ASP A 24 -21.32 -15.14 -3.77
C ASP A 24 -20.44 -15.51 -2.55
N ASP A 25 -19.80 -16.69 -2.59
CA ASP A 25 -18.89 -17.20 -1.55
C ASP A 25 -17.40 -17.07 -1.95
N GLN A 26 -17.10 -16.32 -3.02
CA GLN A 26 -15.74 -16.11 -3.51
C GLN A 26 -15.20 -14.74 -3.08
N LEU A 27 -13.99 -14.73 -2.51
CA LEU A 27 -13.33 -13.51 -2.07
C LEU A 27 -12.60 -12.83 -3.24
N LEU A 28 -12.98 -11.60 -3.54
CA LEU A 28 -12.26 -10.72 -4.45
C LEU A 28 -11.39 -9.76 -3.66
N TRP A 29 -10.17 -9.55 -4.14
CA TRP A 29 -9.24 -8.54 -3.63
C TRP A 29 -8.78 -7.64 -4.77
N ASN A 30 -9.14 -6.35 -4.72
CA ASN A 30 -8.99 -5.40 -5.83
C ASN A 30 -9.52 -5.97 -7.17
N ASP A 31 -10.73 -6.56 -7.11
CA ASP A 31 -11.42 -7.22 -8.23
C ASP A 31 -10.68 -8.46 -8.79
N LEU A 32 -9.70 -9.00 -8.05
CA LEU A 32 -9.03 -10.26 -8.39
C LEU A 32 -9.65 -11.44 -7.61
N PRO A 33 -10.07 -12.53 -8.26
CA PRO A 33 -10.63 -13.71 -7.59
C PRO A 33 -9.52 -14.48 -6.86
N LEU A 34 -9.47 -14.38 -5.52
CA LEU A 34 -8.38 -14.96 -4.75
C LEU A 34 -8.37 -16.50 -4.79
N THR A 35 -9.56 -17.14 -4.75
CA THR A 35 -9.68 -18.60 -4.80
C THR A 35 -9.05 -19.17 -6.07
N GLU A 36 -9.36 -18.58 -7.23
CA GLU A 36 -8.79 -19.02 -8.52
C GLU A 36 -7.26 -18.86 -8.56
N LEU A 37 -6.73 -17.76 -8.00
CA LEU A 37 -5.29 -17.54 -7.91
C LEU A 37 -4.61 -18.60 -7.03
N LEU A 38 -5.24 -18.98 -5.91
CA LEU A 38 -4.74 -19.99 -4.99
C LEU A 38 -4.80 -21.40 -5.60
N GLU A 39 -5.88 -21.75 -6.27
CA GLU A 39 -6.00 -23.04 -6.99
C GLU A 39 -4.95 -23.17 -8.09
N LYS A 40 -4.67 -22.07 -8.81
CA LYS A 40 -3.70 -22.06 -9.91
C LYS A 40 -2.24 -22.10 -9.45
N HIS A 41 -1.89 -21.37 -8.40
CA HIS A 41 -0.49 -21.18 -7.98
C HIS A 41 -0.09 -21.95 -6.73
N GLY A 42 -1.05 -22.54 -6.02
CA GLY A 42 -0.83 -23.25 -4.76
C GLY A 42 -0.49 -22.31 -3.60
N THR A 43 -0.15 -22.90 -2.45
CA THR A 43 0.21 -22.18 -1.21
C THR A 43 1.49 -22.73 -0.59
N PRO A 44 2.32 -21.91 0.08
CA PRO A 44 2.11 -20.50 0.44
C PRO A 44 2.32 -19.55 -0.75
N LEU A 45 1.42 -18.57 -0.90
CA LEU A 45 1.46 -17.57 -1.96
C LEU A 45 1.46 -16.16 -1.35
N ARG A 46 2.36 -15.30 -1.85
CA ARG A 46 2.38 -13.87 -1.54
C ARG A 46 2.03 -13.08 -2.80
N ILE A 47 1.00 -12.24 -2.71
CA ILE A 47 0.53 -11.41 -3.83
C ILE A 47 0.69 -9.93 -3.43
N SER A 48 1.15 -9.12 -4.37
CA SER A 48 1.32 -7.67 -4.19
C SER A 48 0.50 -6.92 -5.25
N TYR A 49 -0.50 -6.12 -4.84
CA TYR A 49 -1.28 -5.30 -5.76
C TYR A 49 -0.61 -3.93 -5.93
N LEU A 50 0.27 -3.84 -6.92
CA LEU A 50 1.12 -2.67 -7.15
C LEU A 50 0.36 -1.34 -7.38
N PRO A 51 -0.82 -1.29 -8.02
CA PRO A 51 -1.56 -0.03 -8.19
C PRO A 51 -1.87 0.66 -6.86
N LYS A 52 -2.06 -0.12 -5.78
CA LYS A 52 -2.37 0.42 -4.45
C LYS A 52 -1.29 1.37 -3.92
N ILE A 53 -0.02 1.14 -4.26
CA ILE A 53 1.10 1.99 -3.85
C ILE A 53 0.84 3.43 -4.33
N GLY A 54 0.50 3.56 -5.60
CA GLY A 54 0.18 4.84 -6.22
C GLY A 54 -1.04 5.52 -5.61
N GLU A 55 -2.11 4.75 -5.40
CA GLU A 55 -3.34 5.25 -4.76
C GLU A 55 -3.08 5.81 -3.35
N LYS A 56 -2.26 5.12 -2.54
CA LYS A 56 -1.94 5.58 -1.18
C LYS A 56 -1.06 6.82 -1.17
N ILE A 57 -0.13 6.98 -2.12
CA ILE A 57 0.67 8.19 -2.27
C ILE A 57 -0.24 9.39 -2.61
N GLU A 58 -1.15 9.23 -3.58
CA GLU A 58 -2.08 10.30 -3.96
C GLU A 58 -3.07 10.62 -2.83
N MET A 59 -3.55 9.61 -2.11
CA MET A 59 -4.38 9.81 -0.92
C MET A 59 -3.68 10.68 0.12
N ALA A 60 -2.37 10.46 0.37
CA ALA A 60 -1.59 11.27 1.30
C ALA A 60 -1.46 12.72 0.79
N ARG A 61 -1.08 12.92 -0.47
CA ARG A 61 -0.98 14.24 -1.11
C ARG A 61 -2.29 15.02 -1.00
N ASN A 62 -3.41 14.39 -1.35
CA ASN A 62 -4.75 15.00 -1.28
C ASN A 62 -5.14 15.36 0.16
N SER A 63 -4.79 14.52 1.13
CA SER A 63 -5.06 14.79 2.55
C SER A 63 -4.32 16.04 3.03
N PHE A 64 -3.04 16.17 2.69
CA PHE A 64 -2.25 17.37 3.03
C PHE A 64 -2.72 18.61 2.26
N ALA A 65 -3.04 18.48 0.96
CA ALA A 65 -3.57 19.58 0.16
C ALA A 65 -4.87 20.15 0.77
N LYS A 66 -5.81 19.28 1.14
CA LYS A 66 -7.06 19.68 1.81
C LYS A 66 -6.80 20.35 3.16
N ALA A 67 -5.87 19.83 3.95
CA ALA A 67 -5.51 20.43 5.23
C ALA A 67 -4.87 21.82 5.05
N PHE A 68 -3.99 21.97 4.06
CA PHE A 68 -3.34 23.24 3.75
C PHE A 68 -4.34 24.29 3.32
N GLU A 69 -5.27 23.94 2.43
CA GLU A 69 -6.38 24.81 2.02
C GLU A 69 -7.24 25.23 3.22
N THR A 70 -7.63 24.26 4.06
CA THR A 70 -8.50 24.50 5.22
C THR A 70 -7.86 25.44 6.25
N HIS A 71 -6.53 25.39 6.39
CA HIS A 71 -5.80 26.15 7.41
C HIS A 71 -4.99 27.33 6.85
N GLY A 72 -5.10 27.62 5.55
CA GLY A 72 -4.35 28.69 4.89
C GLY A 72 -2.83 28.50 4.96
N TYR A 73 -2.35 27.25 4.96
CA TYR A 73 -0.92 26.96 4.99
C TYR A 73 -0.29 27.13 3.60
N THR A 74 0.77 27.93 3.50
CA THR A 74 1.38 28.33 2.21
C THR A 74 2.62 27.51 1.83
N GLY A 75 3.02 26.55 2.67
CA GLY A 75 4.15 25.67 2.36
C GLY A 75 3.77 24.54 1.40
N THR A 76 4.75 23.67 1.12
CA THR A 76 4.58 22.52 0.23
C THR A 76 4.60 21.21 1.02
N TYR A 77 4.01 20.16 0.44
CA TYR A 77 4.08 18.80 0.95
C TYR A 77 4.98 17.96 0.06
N GLU A 78 6.03 17.40 0.64
CA GLU A 78 6.95 16.48 -0.02
C GLU A 78 6.77 15.07 0.54
N TYR A 79 6.51 14.11 -0.34
CA TYR A 79 6.37 12.70 0.06
C TYR A 79 7.73 12.02 0.02
N PHE A 80 8.14 11.42 1.14
CA PHE A 80 9.33 10.58 1.25
C PHE A 80 8.91 9.14 1.56
N TYR A 81 9.19 8.22 0.67
CA TYR A 81 8.94 6.80 0.87
C TYR A 81 10.10 6.16 1.64
N CYS A 82 9.80 5.63 2.83
CA CYS A 82 10.77 4.95 3.68
C CYS A 82 11.12 3.55 3.12
N THR A 83 12.36 3.36 2.66
CA THR A 83 12.80 2.08 2.06
C THR A 83 12.72 0.91 3.03
N LYS A 84 12.85 1.17 4.34
CA LYS A 84 12.69 0.15 5.40
C LYS A 84 11.34 -0.56 5.35
N SER A 85 10.28 0.12 4.89
CA SER A 85 8.95 -0.46 4.82
C SER A 85 8.87 -1.57 3.76
N ASN A 86 9.51 -1.37 2.61
CA ASN A 86 9.69 -2.36 1.56
C ASN A 86 10.68 -1.84 0.50
N HIS A 87 11.82 -2.51 0.35
CA HIS A 87 12.92 -2.13 -0.55
C HIS A 87 12.97 -2.96 -1.85
N PHE A 88 11.97 -3.82 -2.12
CA PHE A 88 11.98 -4.59 -3.37
C PHE A 88 11.89 -3.67 -4.59
N SER A 89 12.72 -3.92 -5.60
CA SER A 89 12.84 -3.08 -6.81
C SER A 89 11.50 -2.80 -7.48
N TYR A 90 10.64 -3.81 -7.63
CA TYR A 90 9.31 -3.63 -8.25
C TYR A 90 8.36 -2.71 -7.45
N VAL A 91 8.60 -2.54 -6.14
CA VAL A 91 7.89 -1.55 -5.31
C VAL A 91 8.50 -0.18 -5.51
N ILE A 92 9.83 -0.07 -5.42
CA ILE A 92 10.54 1.20 -5.60
C ILE A 92 10.27 1.79 -6.99
N ASP A 93 10.27 0.98 -8.06
CA ASP A 93 9.93 1.40 -9.42
C ASP A 93 8.53 2.05 -9.47
N LYS A 94 7.55 1.51 -8.72
CA LYS A 94 6.18 2.06 -8.66
C LYS A 94 6.06 3.29 -7.79
N VAL A 95 6.84 3.36 -6.72
CA VAL A 95 6.96 4.54 -5.86
C VAL A 95 7.56 5.69 -6.66
N LEU A 96 8.72 5.49 -7.28
CA LEU A 96 9.44 6.50 -8.06
C LEU A 96 8.64 6.98 -9.28
N ALA A 97 7.84 6.11 -9.90
CA ALA A 97 6.92 6.50 -10.98
C ALA A 97 5.87 7.56 -10.54
N LYS A 98 5.69 7.79 -9.22
CA LYS A 98 4.84 8.84 -8.67
C LYS A 98 5.58 10.15 -8.39
N GLY A 99 6.86 10.25 -8.75
CA GLY A 99 7.67 11.45 -8.54
C GLY A 99 7.79 11.81 -7.06
N VAL A 100 8.07 10.80 -6.22
CA VAL A 100 8.30 11.00 -4.78
C VAL A 100 9.77 10.79 -4.44
N ASN A 101 10.18 11.27 -3.28
CA ASN A 101 11.53 11.08 -2.76
C ASN A 101 11.63 9.75 -2.00
N LEU A 102 12.85 9.25 -1.81
CA LEU A 102 13.13 8.11 -0.95
C LEU A 102 13.77 8.59 0.35
N GLU A 103 13.35 8.00 1.47
CA GLU A 103 14.05 8.11 2.75
C GLU A 103 14.88 6.84 2.97
N THR A 104 16.14 7.05 3.36
CA THR A 104 17.13 6.00 3.58
C THR A 104 17.46 5.92 5.06
N SER A 105 17.42 4.72 5.63
CA SER A 105 17.58 4.51 7.07
C SER A 105 18.93 3.91 7.47
N SER A 106 19.76 3.54 6.50
CA SER A 106 21.05 2.87 6.70
C SER A 106 21.96 2.98 5.48
N ALA A 107 23.25 2.69 5.64
CA ALA A 107 24.20 2.62 4.51
C ALA A 107 23.83 1.52 3.49
N TYR A 108 23.20 0.42 3.94
CA TYR A 108 22.68 -0.63 3.05
C TYR A 108 21.57 -0.10 2.12
N ASP A 109 20.76 0.86 2.57
CA ASP A 109 19.74 1.48 1.72
C ASP A 109 20.39 2.24 0.55
N LEU A 110 21.58 2.83 0.75
CA LEU A 110 22.30 3.56 -0.29
C LEU A 110 22.82 2.63 -1.39
N GLU A 111 23.45 1.51 -1.02
CA GLU A 111 23.93 0.51 -1.98
C GLU A 111 22.78 -0.05 -2.84
N MET A 112 21.63 -0.32 -2.23
CA MET A 112 20.44 -0.74 -2.98
C MET A 112 19.95 0.32 -3.97
N ILE A 113 20.00 1.61 -3.59
CA ILE A 113 19.60 2.72 -4.47
C ILE A 113 20.60 2.90 -5.62
N GLU A 114 21.90 2.78 -5.36
CA GLU A 114 22.93 2.81 -6.41
C GLU A 114 22.68 1.71 -7.45
N LEU A 115 22.45 0.47 -7.01
CA LEU A 115 22.10 -0.64 -7.90
C LEU A 115 20.80 -0.41 -8.67
N LEU A 116 19.83 0.32 -8.11
CA LEU A 116 18.60 0.67 -8.83
C LEU A 116 18.84 1.73 -9.90
N ILE A 117 19.76 2.67 -9.69
CA ILE A 117 20.12 3.71 -10.66
C ILE A 117 20.91 3.13 -11.83
N GLU A 118 21.71 2.08 -11.60
CA GLU A 118 22.52 1.42 -12.62
C GLU A 118 21.75 0.44 -13.53
N ARG A 119 20.50 0.09 -13.19
CA ARG A 119 19.64 -0.82 -13.97
C ARG A 119 19.21 -0.25 -15.32
#